data_AF-A0A954QER4-F1
#
_entry.id   AF-A0A954QER4-F1
#
_cell.length_a   1.000
_cell.length_b   1.000
_cell.length_c   1.000
_cell.angle_alpha   90.00
_cell.angle_beta   90.00
_cell.angle_gamma   90.00
#
_symmetry.space_group_name_H-M   'P 1'
#
loop_
_entity.id
_entity.type
_entity.pdbx_description
1 polymer ?
#
loop_
_entity_poly.entity_id
_entity_poly.type
_entity_poly.pdbx_seq_one_letter_code
_entity_poly.pdbx_strand_id
1 'polypeptide(L)'
;MSTATLTAGTYEVLRKRLREAALDLQQRFAQLNAARANVFGNIETRLIGTAHVATDHNCVPRDLVSIGDWLLLGYNVHFGLKTEIATSDVFSVYRLDGDVAHSETLDLLHDAGFQRDFAELYRYYKHATFSRFFQQGPLLYMVFRVGKTSSDVKAFKWLIRDNSLEYIDNRSDHEVRYPPQHAFRWTKTNRDQHRTGKHPHVSIEDIVFVECVGGDLTIKIEDNTDDGQGVYREPVENADQTLDDAEIYY
;
A
#
# COMPACT_ATOMS: atom_id res chain seq x y z
N MET A 1 22.52 -39.95 -26.10
CA MET A 1 21.82 -39.58 -24.84
C MET A 1 20.99 -38.35 -25.12
N SER A 2 19.67 -38.44 -24.94
CA SER A 2 18.72 -37.42 -25.43
C SER A 2 18.73 -36.16 -24.55
N THR A 3 18.55 -35.01 -25.18
CA THR A 3 18.44 -33.67 -24.58
C THR A 3 17.35 -33.53 -23.50
N ALA A 4 16.38 -34.47 -23.46
CA ALA A 4 15.30 -34.51 -22.48
C ALA A 4 15.75 -34.91 -21.06
N THR A 5 16.78 -35.76 -20.92
CA THR A 5 17.29 -36.16 -19.59
C THR A 5 18.16 -35.08 -18.94
N LEU A 6 18.84 -34.25 -19.75
CA LEU A 6 19.62 -33.10 -19.27
C LEU A 6 18.73 -31.94 -18.77
N THR A 7 17.56 -31.72 -19.38
CA THR A 7 16.63 -30.65 -18.99
C THR A 7 15.85 -31.00 -17.71
N ALA A 8 15.48 -32.26 -17.50
CA ALA A 8 14.86 -32.73 -16.25
C ALA A 8 15.80 -32.58 -15.03
N GLY A 9 17.10 -32.84 -15.19
CA GLY A 9 18.10 -32.66 -14.14
C GLY A 9 18.27 -31.19 -13.74
N THR A 10 18.32 -30.27 -14.71
CA THR A 10 18.44 -28.83 -14.45
C THR A 10 17.22 -28.26 -13.74
N TYR A 11 16.00 -28.66 -14.15
CA TYR A 11 14.77 -28.22 -13.48
C TYR A 11 14.72 -28.65 -12.00
N GLU A 12 14.99 -29.92 -11.70
CA GLU A 12 14.95 -30.42 -10.32
C GLU A 12 16.05 -29.79 -9.45
N VAL A 13 17.23 -29.50 -10.01
CA VAL A 13 18.29 -28.76 -9.31
C VAL A 13 17.87 -27.33 -8.98
N LEU A 14 17.28 -26.60 -9.93
CA LEU A 14 16.77 -25.24 -9.72
C LEU A 14 15.64 -25.22 -8.69
N ARG A 15 14.69 -26.16 -8.80
CA ARG A 15 13.58 -26.31 -7.84
C ARG A 15 14.08 -26.60 -6.44
N LYS A 16 15.10 -27.46 -6.28
CA LYS A 16 15.73 -27.73 -4.99
C LYS A 16 16.38 -26.47 -4.40
N ARG A 17 17.17 -25.74 -5.20
CA ARG A 17 17.80 -24.48 -4.75
C ARG A 17 16.78 -23.42 -4.34
N LEU A 18 15.68 -23.26 -5.08
CA LEU A 18 14.61 -22.34 -4.73
C LEU A 18 13.94 -22.71 -3.40
N ARG A 19 13.72 -24.01 -3.15
CA ARG A 19 13.19 -24.48 -1.87
C ARG A 19 14.14 -24.24 -0.71
N GLU A 20 15.44 -24.50 -0.90
CA GLU A 20 16.47 -24.24 0.10
C GLU A 20 16.56 -22.74 0.43
N ALA A 21 16.54 -21.87 -0.57
CA ALA A 21 16.51 -20.42 -0.37
C ALA A 21 15.23 -19.94 0.33
N ALA A 22 14.07 -20.51 -0.03
CA ALA A 22 12.81 -20.20 0.65
C ALA A 22 12.82 -20.61 2.13
N LEU A 23 13.40 -21.77 2.45
CA LEU A 23 13.54 -22.25 3.83
C LEU A 23 14.50 -21.37 4.65
N ASP A 24 15.66 -21.00 4.09
CA ASP A 24 16.62 -20.09 4.75
C ASP A 24 15.96 -18.72 5.01
N LEU A 25 15.26 -18.17 4.01
CA LEU A 25 14.52 -16.92 4.16
C LEU A 25 13.46 -17.01 5.26
N GLN A 26 12.69 -18.10 5.29
CA GLN A 26 11.66 -18.32 6.31
C GLN A 26 12.27 -18.39 7.72
N GLN A 27 13.42 -19.07 7.88
CA GLN A 27 14.12 -19.14 9.16
C GLN A 27 14.62 -17.76 9.62
N ARG A 28 15.23 -16.98 8.73
CA ARG A 28 15.70 -15.62 9.05
C ARG A 28 14.55 -14.70 9.43
N PHE A 29 13.43 -14.77 8.71
CA PHE A 29 12.22 -14.02 9.06
C PHE A 29 11.67 -14.42 10.43
N ALA A 30 11.65 -15.72 10.75
CA ALA A 30 11.19 -16.19 12.06
C ALA A 30 12.08 -15.66 13.19
N GLN A 31 13.41 -15.69 13.01
CA GLN A 31 14.36 -15.14 13.97
C GLN A 31 14.17 -13.62 14.15
N LEU A 32 14.03 -12.88 13.06
CA LEU A 32 13.78 -11.43 13.10
C LEU A 32 12.45 -11.11 13.81
N ASN A 33 11.39 -11.85 13.51
CA ASN A 33 10.10 -11.64 14.16
C ASN A 33 10.13 -12.00 15.65
N ALA A 34 10.88 -13.04 16.05
CA ALA A 34 11.10 -13.37 17.45
C ALA A 34 11.86 -12.27 18.19
N ALA A 35 12.92 -11.72 17.58
CA ALA A 35 13.64 -10.58 18.13
C ALA A 35 12.75 -9.34 18.26
N ARG A 36 11.96 -9.03 17.23
CA ARG A 36 10.95 -7.96 17.25
C ARG A 36 9.94 -8.17 18.39
N ALA A 37 9.40 -9.38 18.52
CA ALA A 37 8.43 -9.73 19.55
C ALA A 37 9.01 -9.58 20.97
N ASN A 38 10.27 -9.94 21.19
CA ASN A 38 10.94 -9.76 22.47
C ASN A 38 11.11 -8.29 22.86
N VAL A 39 11.40 -7.42 21.88
CA VAL A 39 11.64 -5.98 22.13
C VAL A 39 10.34 -5.20 22.30
N PHE A 40 9.37 -5.43 21.40
CA PHE A 40 8.15 -4.61 21.31
C PHE A 40 6.93 -5.27 21.96
N GLY A 41 7.06 -6.52 22.44
CA GLY A 41 5.91 -7.37 22.71
C GLY A 41 5.28 -7.90 21.42
N ASN A 42 4.46 -8.94 21.55
CA ASN A 42 3.68 -9.45 20.42
C ASN A 42 2.29 -9.86 20.93
N ILE A 43 1.26 -9.41 20.22
CA ILE A 43 -0.07 -10.01 20.30
C ILE A 43 -0.11 -10.99 19.14
N GLU A 44 0.04 -12.27 19.43
CA GLU A 44 0.04 -13.30 18.40
C GLU A 44 -1.34 -13.36 17.73
N THR A 45 -1.41 -12.99 16.46
CA THR A 45 -2.59 -13.19 15.64
C THR A 45 -2.66 -14.66 15.25
N ARG A 46 -3.58 -15.39 15.87
CA ARG A 46 -3.90 -16.77 15.51
C ARG A 46 -5.22 -16.82 14.76
N LEU A 47 -5.31 -17.68 13.75
CA LEU A 47 -6.59 -18.01 13.13
C LEU A 47 -7.48 -18.71 14.18
N ILE A 48 -8.55 -18.04 14.60
CA ILE A 48 -9.49 -18.53 15.60
C ILE A 48 -10.68 -19.29 14.99
N GLY A 49 -10.98 -19.05 13.72
CA GLY A 49 -12.11 -19.64 13.01
C GLY A 49 -12.08 -19.32 11.52
N THR A 50 -12.93 -19.98 10.73
CA THR A 50 -13.11 -19.70 9.30
C THR A 50 -14.59 -19.61 9.01
N ALA A 51 -15.02 -18.45 8.51
CA ALA A 51 -16.40 -18.24 8.11
C ALA A 51 -16.52 -18.18 6.59
N HIS A 52 -17.59 -18.77 6.06
CA HIS A 52 -17.97 -18.63 4.66
C HIS A 52 -18.99 -17.50 4.50
N VAL A 53 -18.68 -16.56 3.62
CA VAL A 53 -19.54 -15.42 3.29
C VAL A 53 -20.14 -15.65 1.91
N ALA A 54 -21.47 -15.74 1.84
CA ALA A 54 -22.19 -15.86 0.58
C ALA A 54 -22.62 -14.47 0.09
N THR A 55 -22.37 -14.17 -1.19
CA THR A 55 -22.79 -12.93 -1.84
C THR A 55 -23.89 -13.21 -2.88
N ASP A 56 -24.84 -12.30 -3.04
CA ASP A 56 -25.98 -12.47 -3.96
C ASP A 56 -25.57 -12.51 -5.44
N HIS A 57 -24.44 -11.87 -5.77
CA HIS A 57 -23.92 -11.78 -7.12
C HIS A 57 -22.48 -12.26 -7.18
N ASN A 58 -22.08 -12.74 -8.37
CA ASN A 58 -20.67 -13.00 -8.65
C ASN A 58 -19.93 -11.66 -8.58
N CYS A 59 -19.00 -11.55 -7.64
CA CYS A 59 -18.32 -10.31 -7.33
C CYS A 59 -16.83 -10.55 -7.08
N VAL A 60 -16.07 -9.46 -7.15
CA VAL A 60 -14.67 -9.45 -6.71
C VAL A 60 -14.64 -8.77 -5.34
N PRO A 61 -14.40 -9.53 -4.24
CA PRO A 61 -14.23 -8.92 -2.93
C PRO A 61 -13.01 -8.00 -2.93
N ARG A 62 -13.12 -6.86 -2.25
CA ARG A 62 -12.09 -5.84 -2.25
C ARG A 62 -11.53 -5.58 -0.88
N ASP A 63 -12.40 -5.46 0.11
CA ASP A 63 -11.99 -5.21 1.49
C ASP A 63 -13.10 -5.52 2.48
N LEU A 64 -12.76 -5.60 3.75
CA LEU A 64 -13.62 -5.99 4.85
C LEU A 64 -13.29 -5.16 6.09
N VAL A 65 -14.31 -4.69 6.80
CA VAL A 65 -14.11 -3.97 8.07
C VAL A 65 -15.12 -4.44 9.12
N SER A 66 -14.70 -4.49 10.38
CA SER A 66 -15.58 -4.79 11.51
C SER A 66 -16.01 -3.49 12.21
N ILE A 67 -17.29 -3.38 12.52
CA ILE A 67 -17.93 -2.24 13.19
C ILE A 67 -18.79 -2.80 14.32
N GLY A 68 -18.23 -2.84 15.53
CA GLY A 68 -18.84 -3.58 16.64
C GLY A 68 -19.04 -5.05 16.24
N ASP A 69 -20.28 -5.53 16.35
CA ASP A 69 -20.64 -6.91 16.00
C ASP A 69 -20.89 -7.13 14.49
N TRP A 70 -20.84 -6.06 13.70
CA TRP A 70 -21.09 -6.11 12.26
C TRP A 70 -19.79 -6.27 11.48
N LEU A 71 -19.91 -6.97 10.37
CA LEU A 71 -18.86 -7.15 9.39
C LEU A 71 -19.35 -6.58 8.05
N LEU A 72 -18.72 -5.49 7.62
CA LEU A 72 -19.04 -4.82 6.37
C LEU A 72 -18.05 -5.27 5.29
N LEU A 73 -18.55 -5.98 4.29
CA LEU A 73 -17.80 -6.42 3.12
C LEU A 73 -18.06 -5.46 1.97
N GLY A 74 -16.98 -4.97 1.35
CA GLY A 74 -17.03 -4.21 0.11
C GLY A 74 -16.49 -5.03 -1.07
N TYR A 75 -17.19 -4.96 -2.20
CA TYR A 75 -16.90 -5.72 -3.41
C TYR A 75 -17.27 -4.93 -4.66
N ASN A 76 -16.84 -5.43 -5.82
CA ASN A 76 -17.27 -4.92 -7.11
C ASN A 76 -18.00 -6.02 -7.90
N VAL A 77 -19.19 -5.70 -8.40
CA VAL A 77 -19.94 -6.57 -9.32
C VAL A 77 -19.75 -6.07 -10.75
N HIS A 78 -19.59 -7.00 -11.69
CA HIS A 78 -19.63 -6.68 -13.12
C HIS A 78 -21.05 -6.90 -13.65
N PHE A 79 -21.78 -5.81 -13.88
CA PHE A 79 -23.11 -5.89 -14.48
C PHE A 79 -23.04 -5.84 -16.01
N GLY A 80 -23.73 -6.76 -16.67
CA GLY A 80 -23.88 -6.75 -18.13
C GLY A 80 -24.97 -5.80 -18.62
N LEU A 81 -26.19 -5.90 -18.05
CA LEU A 81 -27.38 -5.16 -18.52
C LEU A 81 -27.89 -4.11 -17.52
N LYS A 82 -27.44 -4.16 -16.26
CA LYS A 82 -27.88 -3.23 -15.22
C LYS A 82 -27.18 -1.88 -15.41
N THR A 83 -27.96 -0.81 -15.48
CA THR A 83 -27.45 0.56 -15.73
C THR A 83 -27.21 1.37 -14.47
N GLU A 84 -27.86 1.01 -13.37
CA GLU A 84 -27.75 1.70 -12.08
C GLU A 84 -27.13 0.77 -11.04
N ILE A 85 -26.15 1.30 -10.30
CA ILE A 85 -25.46 0.58 -9.22
C ILE A 85 -26.07 1.05 -7.90
N ALA A 86 -26.66 0.10 -7.17
CA ALA A 86 -27.20 0.31 -5.84
C ALA A 86 -26.14 0.06 -4.77
N THR A 87 -26.37 0.55 -3.55
CA THR A 87 -25.49 0.31 -2.40
C THR A 87 -25.27 -1.19 -2.15
N SER A 88 -26.31 -2.01 -2.33
CA SER A 88 -26.25 -3.48 -2.23
C SER A 88 -25.44 -4.17 -3.33
N ASP A 89 -25.07 -3.46 -4.39
CA ASP A 89 -24.19 -4.01 -5.43
C ASP A 89 -22.71 -3.82 -5.10
N VAL A 90 -22.40 -3.09 -4.02
CA VAL A 90 -21.05 -2.73 -3.61
C VAL A 90 -20.76 -3.17 -2.19
N PHE A 91 -21.79 -3.20 -1.33
CA PHE A 91 -21.67 -3.50 0.08
C PHE A 91 -22.64 -4.59 0.53
N SER A 92 -22.19 -5.39 1.48
CA SER A 92 -23.02 -6.36 2.21
C SER A 92 -22.61 -6.35 3.68
N VAL A 93 -23.58 -6.50 4.57
CA VAL A 93 -23.36 -6.52 6.02
C VAL A 93 -23.63 -7.93 6.53
N TYR A 94 -22.77 -8.40 7.42
CA TYR A 94 -22.93 -9.67 8.09
C TYR A 94 -22.79 -9.52 9.59
N ARG A 95 -23.34 -10.48 10.32
CA ARG A 95 -23.06 -10.71 11.73
C ARG A 95 -22.42 -12.09 11.89
N LEU A 96 -21.32 -12.16 12.62
CA LEU A 96 -20.62 -13.42 12.87
C LEU A 96 -21.20 -14.10 14.11
N ASP A 97 -21.58 -15.36 13.97
CA ASP A 97 -21.92 -16.26 15.08
C ASP A 97 -21.00 -17.48 15.00
N GLY A 98 -19.87 -17.41 15.70
CA GLY A 98 -18.79 -18.38 15.58
C GLY A 98 -18.21 -18.45 14.17
N ASP A 99 -18.40 -19.58 13.50
CA ASP A 99 -17.93 -19.82 12.12
C ASP A 99 -18.99 -19.49 11.05
N VAL A 100 -20.17 -18.99 11.44
CA VAL A 100 -21.26 -18.67 10.51
C VAL A 100 -21.37 -17.16 10.31
N ALA A 101 -21.37 -16.70 9.06
CA ALA A 101 -21.67 -15.32 8.70
C ALA A 101 -23.14 -15.20 8.28
N HIS A 102 -23.96 -14.57 9.11
CA HIS A 102 -25.36 -14.30 8.81
C HIS A 102 -25.45 -13.01 7.98
N SER A 103 -26.05 -13.08 6.79
CA SER A 103 -26.32 -11.90 5.98
C SER A 103 -27.40 -11.04 6.64
N GLU A 104 -27.18 -9.74 6.67
CA GLU A 104 -28.00 -8.76 7.38
C GLU A 104 -28.33 -7.60 6.42
N THR A 105 -29.35 -6.80 6.77
CA THR A 105 -29.76 -5.66 5.94
C THR A 105 -28.70 -4.56 5.94
N LEU A 106 -28.74 -3.70 4.91
CA LEU A 106 -27.86 -2.52 4.81
C LEU A 106 -28.34 -1.34 5.66
N ASP A 107 -29.13 -1.59 6.71
CA ASP A 107 -29.67 -0.53 7.57
C ASP A 107 -28.55 0.26 8.26
N LEU A 108 -27.39 -0.38 8.50
CA LEU A 108 -26.16 0.26 8.98
C LEU A 108 -25.67 1.40 8.06
N LEU A 109 -25.99 1.35 6.76
CA LEU A 109 -25.63 2.35 5.76
C LEU A 109 -26.84 3.20 5.31
N HIS A 110 -27.96 3.11 6.03
CA HIS A 110 -29.17 3.84 5.68
C HIS A 110 -29.10 5.30 6.15
N ASP A 111 -28.47 6.13 5.33
CA ASP A 111 -28.46 7.59 5.51
C ASP A 111 -28.85 8.29 4.19
N ALA A 112 -29.78 9.24 4.26
CA ALA A 112 -30.30 9.91 3.07
C ALA A 112 -29.25 10.76 2.33
N GLY A 113 -28.30 11.35 3.07
CA GLY A 113 -27.17 12.07 2.50
C GLY A 113 -26.24 11.13 1.77
N PHE A 114 -25.89 10.00 2.39
CA PHE A 114 -25.07 8.97 1.77
C PHE A 114 -25.71 8.39 0.51
N GLN A 115 -26.99 8.02 0.54
CA GLN A 115 -27.65 7.43 -0.64
C GLN A 115 -27.65 8.39 -1.83
N ARG A 116 -27.88 9.70 -1.59
CA ARG A 116 -27.78 10.73 -2.63
C ARG A 116 -26.35 10.83 -3.17
N ASP A 117 -25.37 10.98 -2.29
CA ASP A 117 -23.98 11.22 -2.67
C ASP A 117 -23.37 9.96 -3.35
N PHE A 118 -23.82 8.76 -2.99
CA PHE A 118 -23.49 7.50 -3.64
C PHE A 118 -24.06 7.40 -5.06
N ALA A 119 -25.33 7.78 -5.24
CA ALA A 119 -25.93 7.84 -6.57
C ALA A 119 -25.22 8.87 -7.47
N GLU A 120 -24.84 10.03 -6.93
CA GLU A 120 -24.06 11.04 -7.64
C GLU A 120 -22.69 10.52 -8.08
N LEU A 121 -21.99 9.76 -7.23
CA LEU A 121 -20.70 9.15 -7.58
C LEU A 121 -20.81 8.34 -8.88
N TYR A 122 -21.76 7.40 -8.95
CA TYR A 122 -21.93 6.56 -10.15
C TYR A 122 -22.53 7.30 -11.35
N ARG A 123 -23.28 8.38 -11.10
CA ARG A 123 -23.79 9.27 -12.17
C ARG A 123 -22.66 10.02 -12.87
N TYR A 124 -21.71 10.56 -12.10
CA TYR A 124 -20.61 11.38 -12.64
C TYR A 124 -19.38 10.57 -13.02
N TYR A 125 -19.13 9.44 -12.34
CA TYR A 125 -17.97 8.59 -12.53
C TYR A 125 -18.38 7.17 -12.91
N LYS A 126 -18.66 6.96 -14.20
CA LYS A 126 -19.16 5.67 -14.73
C LYS A 126 -18.26 4.45 -14.46
N HIS A 127 -16.97 4.69 -14.19
CA HIS A 127 -15.99 3.64 -13.90
C HIS A 127 -15.54 3.66 -12.44
N ALA A 128 -16.32 4.29 -11.55
CA ALA A 128 -16.07 4.24 -10.12
C ALA A 128 -16.07 2.79 -9.64
N THR A 129 -15.03 2.42 -8.90
CA THR A 129 -14.91 1.08 -8.31
C THR A 129 -14.57 1.21 -6.84
N PHE A 130 -15.20 0.42 -6.00
CA PHE A 130 -14.81 0.35 -4.60
C PHE A 130 -13.39 -0.21 -4.50
N SER A 131 -12.56 0.47 -3.73
CA SER A 131 -11.14 0.18 -3.61
C SER A 131 -10.82 -0.54 -2.31
N ARG A 132 -11.21 0.09 -1.18
CA ARG A 132 -10.91 -0.36 0.19
C ARG A 132 -11.68 0.43 1.24
N PHE A 133 -11.73 -0.09 2.45
CA PHE A 133 -11.99 0.67 3.65
C PHE A 133 -10.68 1.31 4.14
N PHE A 134 -10.78 2.48 4.75
CA PHE A 134 -9.66 3.11 5.43
C PHE A 134 -10.15 3.62 6.77
N GLN A 135 -9.56 3.15 7.86
CA GLN A 135 -9.94 3.54 9.20
C GLN A 135 -8.83 4.36 9.85
N GLN A 136 -9.20 5.50 10.44
CA GLN A 136 -8.30 6.35 11.19
C GLN A 136 -8.99 6.76 12.50
N GLY A 137 -8.63 6.10 13.59
CA GLY A 137 -9.32 6.26 14.87
C GLY A 137 -10.80 5.88 14.74
N PRO A 138 -11.74 6.75 15.14
CA PRO A 138 -13.18 6.49 15.02
C PRO A 138 -13.72 6.80 13.62
N LEU A 139 -12.90 7.26 12.68
CA LEU A 139 -13.36 7.62 11.34
C LEU A 139 -13.15 6.45 10.38
N LEU A 140 -14.19 6.13 9.61
CA LEU A 140 -14.17 5.15 8.54
C LEU A 140 -14.39 5.84 7.20
N TYR A 141 -13.57 5.50 6.22
CA TYR A 141 -13.66 5.98 4.85
C TYR A 141 -13.94 4.82 3.92
N MET A 142 -14.99 4.95 3.11
CA MET A 142 -15.27 4.04 2.01
C MET A 142 -14.66 4.64 0.74
N VAL A 143 -13.53 4.07 0.29
CA VAL A 143 -12.71 4.67 -0.75
C VAL A 143 -13.05 4.08 -2.12
N PHE A 144 -13.37 4.95 -3.07
CA PHE A 144 -13.66 4.63 -4.45
C PHE A 144 -12.58 5.19 -5.35
N ARG A 145 -12.08 4.38 -6.28
CA ARG A 145 -11.23 4.87 -7.35
C ARG A 145 -12.11 5.40 -8.47
N VAL A 146 -11.86 6.63 -8.90
CA VAL A 146 -12.68 7.31 -9.92
C VAL A 146 -11.93 7.64 -11.21
N GLY A 147 -10.60 7.52 -11.20
CA GLY A 147 -9.80 7.67 -12.42
C GLY A 147 -8.62 6.73 -12.55
N LYS A 148 -7.66 7.14 -13.39
CA LYS A 148 -6.62 6.24 -13.91
C LYS A 148 -5.49 5.97 -12.92
N THR A 149 -5.21 6.89 -11.99
CA THR A 149 -4.17 6.67 -10.98
C THR A 149 -4.76 6.03 -9.72
N SER A 150 -3.92 5.47 -8.87
CA SER A 150 -4.32 4.97 -7.55
C SER A 150 -4.66 6.10 -6.56
N SER A 151 -4.19 7.31 -6.84
CA SER A 151 -4.44 8.52 -6.04
C SER A 151 -5.74 9.24 -6.40
N ASP A 152 -6.31 8.97 -7.58
CA ASP A 152 -7.57 9.58 -8.01
C ASP A 152 -8.76 8.86 -7.39
N VAL A 153 -9.10 9.31 -6.17
CA VAL A 153 -10.08 8.67 -5.32
C VAL A 153 -11.15 9.65 -4.83
N LYS A 154 -12.33 9.10 -4.55
CA LYS A 154 -13.38 9.70 -3.74
C LYS A 154 -13.58 8.86 -2.48
N ALA A 155 -13.98 9.49 -1.39
CA ALA A 155 -14.19 8.79 -0.13
C ALA A 155 -15.47 9.27 0.54
N PHE A 156 -16.30 8.33 0.99
CA PHE A 156 -17.40 8.62 1.89
C PHE A 156 -16.90 8.48 3.32
N LYS A 157 -17.00 9.56 4.11
CA LYS A 157 -16.54 9.63 5.48
C LYS A 157 -17.69 9.30 6.43
N TRP A 158 -17.40 8.42 7.38
CA TRP A 158 -18.31 7.97 8.42
C TRP A 158 -17.63 8.07 9.78
N LEU A 159 -18.42 8.31 10.83
CA LEU A 159 -18.01 8.17 12.21
C LEU A 159 -18.52 6.83 12.74
N ILE A 160 -17.62 6.01 13.27
CA ILE A 160 -17.94 4.81 14.02
C ILE A 160 -18.31 5.22 15.44
N ARG A 161 -19.51 4.85 15.89
CA ARG A 161 -19.95 4.95 17.28
C ARG A 161 -20.52 3.61 17.74
N ASP A 162 -19.79 2.92 18.59
CA ASP A 162 -20.15 1.58 19.07
C ASP A 162 -20.51 0.64 17.90
N ASN A 163 -21.79 0.26 17.77
CA ASN A 163 -22.29 -0.62 16.71
C ASN A 163 -23.04 0.15 15.59
N SER A 164 -22.80 1.45 15.42
CA SER A 164 -23.43 2.26 14.37
C SER A 164 -22.41 3.06 13.54
N LEU A 165 -22.87 3.50 12.37
CA LEU A 165 -22.18 4.42 11.49
C LEU A 165 -23.00 5.69 11.31
N GLU A 166 -22.38 6.84 11.57
CA GLU A 166 -22.97 8.16 11.27
C GLU A 166 -22.28 8.72 10.02
N TYR A 167 -23.06 9.03 8.97
CA TYR A 167 -22.51 9.63 7.75
C TYR A 167 -22.08 11.08 8.00
N ILE A 168 -20.90 11.46 7.50
CA ILE A 168 -20.37 12.82 7.63
C ILE A 168 -20.43 13.56 6.29
N ASP A 169 -19.64 13.13 5.29
CA ASP A 169 -19.54 13.79 3.98
C ASP A 169 -18.85 12.91 2.91
N ASN A 170 -18.69 13.44 1.69
CA ASN A 170 -17.93 12.84 0.59
C ASN A 170 -16.75 13.72 0.07
N ARG A 171 -16.25 14.65 0.90
CA ARG A 171 -15.28 15.70 0.53
C ARG A 171 -13.94 15.58 1.28
N SER A 172 -13.84 14.62 2.19
CA SER A 172 -12.63 14.34 2.96
C SER A 172 -11.69 13.30 2.32
N ASP A 173 -11.67 13.17 0.99
CA ASP A 173 -10.76 12.25 0.30
C ASP A 173 -9.27 12.52 0.60
N HIS A 174 -8.90 13.79 0.79
CA HIS A 174 -7.55 14.21 1.18
C HIS A 174 -7.08 13.71 2.56
N GLU A 175 -7.99 13.29 3.45
CA GLU A 175 -7.67 12.70 4.76
C GLU A 175 -7.27 11.22 4.65
N VAL A 176 -7.53 10.57 3.51
CA VAL A 176 -7.18 9.16 3.25
C VAL A 176 -5.68 9.03 2.94
N ARG A 177 -4.85 9.20 3.96
CA ARG A 177 -3.39 9.13 3.87
C ARG A 177 -2.84 8.27 4.98
N TYR A 178 -1.91 7.39 4.62
CA TYR A 178 -1.17 6.63 5.61
C TYR A 178 -0.30 7.57 6.45
N PRO A 179 -0.07 7.23 7.74
CA PRO A 179 0.92 7.93 8.52
C PRO A 179 2.30 7.83 7.83
N PRO A 180 3.19 8.82 8.03
CA PRO A 180 4.56 8.72 7.55
C PRO A 180 5.18 7.39 8.01
N GLN A 181 5.76 6.65 7.06
CA GLN A 181 6.41 5.36 7.37
C GLN A 181 7.69 5.53 8.18
N HIS A 182 8.27 6.72 8.13
CA HIS A 182 9.52 7.06 8.79
C HIS A 182 9.29 8.15 9.83
N ALA A 183 10.05 8.08 10.93
CA ALA A 183 10.07 9.10 11.97
C ALA A 183 10.80 10.39 11.55
N PHE A 184 11.36 10.41 10.34
CA PHE A 184 12.03 11.55 9.73
C PHE A 184 11.30 11.97 8.45
N ARG A 185 11.49 13.22 8.06
CA ARG A 185 10.95 13.76 6.82
C ARG A 185 12.08 13.81 5.80
N TRP A 186 11.87 13.14 4.68
CA TRP A 186 12.71 13.28 3.50
C TRP A 186 12.75 14.74 3.06
N THR A 187 13.94 15.32 3.09
CA THR A 187 14.20 16.70 2.70
C THR A 187 14.89 16.69 1.35
N LYS A 188 14.27 17.29 0.33
CA LYS A 188 14.88 17.40 -0.99
C LYS A 188 16.06 18.36 -0.91
N THR A 189 17.20 17.98 -1.47
CA THR A 189 18.33 18.89 -1.59
C THR A 189 18.01 20.04 -2.53
N ASN A 190 18.58 21.21 -2.27
CA ASN A 190 18.40 22.41 -3.08
C ASN A 190 19.73 22.85 -3.73
N ARG A 191 19.65 23.88 -4.58
CA ARG A 191 20.80 24.35 -5.35
C ARG A 191 21.91 24.95 -4.49
N ASP A 192 21.61 25.47 -3.30
CA ASP A 192 22.59 26.05 -2.38
C ASP A 192 23.48 24.96 -1.75
N GLN A 193 23.01 23.71 -1.77
CA GLN A 193 23.76 22.53 -1.35
C GLN A 193 24.71 22.03 -2.44
N HIS A 194 24.63 22.54 -3.67
CA HIS A 194 25.52 22.10 -4.75
C HIS A 194 26.92 22.72 -4.55
N ARG A 195 27.95 21.88 -4.70
CA ARG A 195 29.34 22.30 -4.72
C ARG A 195 29.87 22.08 -6.12
N THR A 196 30.32 23.16 -6.74
CA THR A 196 30.87 23.15 -8.10
C THR A 196 32.36 22.93 -8.07
N GLY A 197 32.89 22.19 -9.04
CA GLY A 197 34.32 21.97 -9.20
C GLY A 197 34.56 20.91 -10.26
N LYS A 198 35.72 20.24 -10.22
CA LYS A 198 36.05 19.16 -11.16
C LYS A 198 35.16 17.93 -10.96
N HIS A 199 34.86 17.63 -9.69
CA HIS A 199 33.97 16.58 -9.23
C HIS A 199 32.83 17.20 -8.42
N PRO A 200 31.81 17.79 -9.08
CA PRO A 200 30.71 18.44 -8.39
C PRO A 200 29.87 17.45 -7.57
N HIS A 201 29.39 17.88 -6.42
CA HIS A 201 28.62 17.05 -5.49
C HIS A 201 27.55 17.87 -4.74
N VAL A 202 26.60 17.18 -4.13
CA VAL A 202 25.60 17.78 -3.24
C VAL A 202 26.03 17.61 -1.78
N SER A 203 26.12 18.71 -1.04
CA SER A 203 26.39 18.75 0.41
C SER A 203 25.10 18.55 1.22
N ILE A 204 25.03 17.44 1.95
CA ILE A 204 23.96 17.16 2.90
C ILE A 204 24.45 17.60 4.28
N GLU A 205 23.87 18.70 4.76
CA GLU A 205 24.15 19.30 6.08
C GLU A 205 25.64 19.54 6.37
N ASP A 206 26.47 19.70 5.32
CA ASP A 206 27.94 19.80 5.40
C ASP A 206 28.62 18.62 6.13
N ILE A 207 27.97 17.45 6.13
CA ILE A 207 28.45 16.22 6.77
C ILE A 207 28.71 15.13 5.73
N VAL A 208 27.81 14.97 4.76
CA VAL A 208 27.90 13.94 3.71
C VAL A 208 27.83 14.61 2.36
N PHE A 209 28.66 14.17 1.42
CA PHE A 209 28.73 14.75 0.09
C PHE A 209 28.45 13.67 -0.95
N VAL A 210 27.42 13.89 -1.76
CA VAL A 210 26.93 12.92 -2.75
C VAL A 210 27.35 13.37 -4.14
N GLU A 211 28.22 12.60 -4.76
CA GLU A 211 28.71 12.80 -6.13
C GLU A 211 28.02 11.79 -7.05
N CYS A 212 27.46 12.27 -8.16
CA CYS A 212 26.73 11.43 -9.13
C CYS A 212 27.26 11.63 -10.55
N VAL A 213 28.55 11.97 -10.71
CA VAL A 213 29.14 12.29 -12.01
C VAL A 213 30.20 11.26 -12.41
N GLY A 214 30.54 11.20 -13.70
CA GLY A 214 31.62 10.32 -14.17
C GLY A 214 31.28 8.83 -14.17
N GLY A 215 30.00 8.48 -14.11
CA GLY A 215 29.52 7.11 -14.21
C GLY A 215 29.42 6.34 -12.91
N ASP A 216 29.60 7.00 -11.76
CA ASP A 216 29.29 6.41 -10.46
C ASP A 216 28.51 7.35 -9.54
N LEU A 217 27.84 6.72 -8.57
CA LEU A 217 27.38 7.33 -7.34
C LEU A 217 28.49 7.14 -6.31
N THR A 218 29.08 8.22 -5.82
CA THR A 218 30.10 8.22 -4.77
C THR A 218 29.61 8.99 -3.55
N ILE A 219 29.68 8.36 -2.37
CA ILE A 219 29.39 9.01 -1.09
C ILE A 219 30.72 9.39 -0.42
N LYS A 220 30.90 10.66 -0.09
CA LYS A 220 32.11 11.21 0.53
C LYS A 220 31.81 11.80 1.91
N ILE A 221 32.84 11.93 2.72
CA ILE A 221 32.80 12.56 4.06
C ILE A 221 33.62 13.85 4.13
N GLU A 222 34.18 14.29 3.00
CA GLU A 222 34.99 15.50 2.87
C GLU A 222 34.41 16.40 1.78
N ASP A 223 34.33 17.71 2.05
CA ASP A 223 33.92 18.71 1.06
C ASP A 223 35.08 19.00 0.09
N ASN A 224 35.37 18.04 -0.79
CA ASN A 224 36.46 18.12 -1.76
C ASN A 224 35.96 17.81 -3.17
N THR A 225 36.19 18.76 -4.08
CA THR A 225 35.79 18.69 -5.50
C THR A 225 36.94 18.32 -6.45
N ASP A 226 38.15 18.02 -5.94
CA ASP A 226 39.31 17.68 -6.77
C ASP A 226 39.55 16.18 -6.89
N ASP A 227 39.86 15.52 -5.78
CA ASP A 227 40.00 14.06 -5.65
C ASP A 227 39.98 13.73 -4.14
N GLY A 228 39.13 12.79 -3.74
CA GLY A 228 38.88 12.48 -2.34
C GLY A 228 38.47 11.03 -2.16
N GLN A 229 38.67 10.48 -0.96
CA GLN A 229 38.25 9.11 -0.66
C GLN A 229 36.76 9.06 -0.38
N GLY A 230 36.02 8.35 -1.24
CA GLY A 230 34.64 7.98 -0.99
C GLY A 230 34.55 6.84 0.03
N VAL A 231 33.54 6.87 0.89
CA VAL A 231 33.20 5.76 1.79
C VAL A 231 32.35 4.70 1.10
N TYR A 232 31.71 5.05 -0.02
CA TYR A 232 30.93 4.14 -0.84
C TYR A 232 30.98 4.58 -2.31
N ARG A 233 30.97 3.61 -3.23
CA ARG A 233 30.90 3.85 -4.67
C ARG A 233 30.17 2.71 -5.38
N GLU A 234 29.27 3.06 -6.28
CA GLU A 234 28.62 2.11 -7.18
C GLU A 234 28.40 2.72 -8.57
N PRO A 235 28.44 1.93 -9.65
CA PRO A 235 28.20 2.44 -11.00
C PRO A 235 26.74 2.87 -11.18
N VAL A 236 26.52 3.92 -11.98
CA VAL A 236 25.17 4.35 -12.39
C VAL A 236 24.84 3.84 -13.80
N GLU A 237 23.55 3.77 -14.12
CA GLU A 237 23.10 3.29 -15.44
C GLU A 237 23.48 4.25 -16.59
N ASN A 238 23.45 5.56 -16.34
CA ASN A 238 23.78 6.58 -17.32
C ASN A 238 25.05 7.35 -16.92
N ALA A 239 26.15 7.06 -17.62
CA ALA A 239 27.45 7.62 -17.26
C ALA A 239 27.61 9.12 -17.53
N ASP A 240 26.78 9.66 -18.43
CA ASP A 240 26.82 11.06 -18.83
C ASP A 240 25.91 11.96 -17.96
N GLN A 241 25.28 11.39 -16.92
CA GLN A 241 24.44 12.15 -16.01
C GLN A 241 25.25 13.23 -15.28
N THR A 242 24.60 14.36 -15.03
CA THR A 242 25.14 15.50 -14.30
C THR A 242 24.51 15.59 -12.91
N LEU A 243 25.05 16.47 -12.07
CA LEU A 243 24.49 16.73 -10.75
C LEU A 243 23.01 17.18 -10.80
N ASP A 244 22.62 17.89 -11.86
CA ASP A 244 21.25 18.41 -12.04
C ASP A 244 20.25 17.31 -12.46
N ASP A 245 20.73 16.15 -12.91
CA ASP A 245 19.88 15.00 -13.26
C ASP A 245 19.52 14.14 -12.03
N ALA A 246 20.17 14.38 -10.89
CA ALA A 246 19.95 13.64 -9.65
C ALA A 246 18.91 14.33 -8.74
N GLU A 247 17.91 13.58 -8.28
CA GLU A 247 17.05 14.00 -7.18
C GLU A 247 17.47 13.32 -5.88
N ILE A 248 18.06 14.09 -4.95
CA ILE A 248 18.55 13.58 -3.68
C ILE A 248 17.62 14.04 -2.54
N TYR A 249 17.25 13.09 -1.69
CA TYR A 249 16.49 13.32 -0.46
C TYR A 249 17.25 12.71 0.71
N TYR A 250 17.22 13.36 1.87
CA TYR A 250 17.84 12.90 3.12
C TYR A 250 16.90 12.99 4.32
#